data_AF-A0AAD7FAJ6-F1
#
_entry.id   AF-A0AAD7FAJ6-F1
#
_cell.length_a   1.000
_cell.length_b   1.000
_cell.length_c   1.000
_cell.angle_alpha   90.00
_cell.angle_beta   90.00
_cell.angle_gamma   90.00
#
_symmetry.space_group_name_H-M   'P 1'
#
loop_
_entity.id
_entity.type
_entity.pdbx_description
1 polymer ?
#
loop_
_entity_poly.entity_id
_entity_poly.type
_entity_poly.pdbx_seq_one_letter_code
_entity_poly.pdbx_strand_id
1 'polypeptide(L)'
;MGGKGGARHICSFSFSKDDGHSVRPKNREYLHKRAANEVKLIGHVLHYVLRSFLGLPVELVKGFGKVEAKKRVELEREALKVLYSQRKQQCSNCRKLNETGTKYSRCKRCWDDMERETLYCSPACQKADWKAGHKATCGQPLKLEDIGPATPERRDTQQTPPRGPPVPSSRSVSQLMYQALRTNGPLDYDYFIWTAQIPIYFSFKYKPVQVAVLAARTKALASGDRAAVANLAHILLLAAEREPRARSFGLTEEILVKQFKHEYEFHDLQRELDEMRARMASDSLRRPPLLVDAGFTADEWEQCQKAWDKDGLAEIGTVAIPPQLAETARRRGVF
;
A
#
# COMPACT_ATOMS: atom_id res chain seq x y z
N MET A 1 -26.52 53.82 -71.34
CA MET A 1 -25.04 53.74 -71.38
C MET A 1 -24.51 54.55 -70.21
N GLY A 2 -23.91 53.92 -69.22
CA GLY A 2 -23.44 54.56 -67.99
C GLY A 2 -22.63 53.55 -67.19
N GLY A 3 -21.37 53.88 -66.92
CA GLY A 3 -20.34 52.93 -66.57
C GLY A 3 -20.25 52.52 -65.10
N LYS A 4 -19.18 51.77 -64.81
CA LYS A 4 -18.33 51.84 -63.61
C LYS A 4 -17.20 50.83 -63.77
N GLY A 5 -16.00 51.32 -64.06
CA GLY A 5 -14.74 50.58 -63.96
C GLY A 5 -14.17 50.72 -62.56
N GLY A 6 -13.92 49.60 -61.89
CA GLY A 6 -13.23 49.52 -60.60
C GLY A 6 -11.78 49.11 -60.82
N ALA A 7 -10.85 50.00 -60.43
CA ALA A 7 -9.41 49.80 -60.50
C ALA A 7 -8.93 48.72 -59.52
N ARG A 8 -8.02 47.85 -59.97
CA ARG A 8 -7.28 46.90 -59.13
C ARG A 8 -6.02 47.58 -58.60
N HIS A 9 -5.91 47.72 -57.28
CA HIS A 9 -4.66 48.07 -56.61
C HIS A 9 -3.76 46.82 -56.53
N ILE A 10 -2.60 46.88 -57.19
CA ILE A 10 -1.49 45.94 -57.00
C ILE A 10 -0.62 46.53 -55.90
N CYS A 11 -0.56 45.88 -54.74
CA CYS A 11 0.41 46.18 -53.69
C CYS A 11 1.73 45.45 -54.00
N SER A 12 2.75 46.21 -54.34
CA SER A 12 4.14 45.78 -54.40
C SER A 12 4.71 45.69 -52.98
N PHE A 13 4.97 44.47 -52.51
CA PHE A 13 5.68 44.21 -51.25
C PHE A 13 7.19 44.26 -51.51
N SER A 14 7.85 45.26 -50.93
CA SER A 14 9.32 45.37 -50.91
C SER A 14 9.86 44.54 -49.75
N PHE A 15 10.73 43.58 -50.05
CA PHE A 15 11.48 42.83 -49.04
C PHE A 15 12.59 43.71 -48.48
N SER A 16 12.42 44.20 -47.24
CA SER A 16 13.47 44.85 -46.47
C SER A 16 14.41 43.79 -45.93
N LYS A 17 15.70 43.94 -46.21
CA LYS A 17 16.78 43.11 -45.66
C LYS A 17 17.03 43.47 -44.20
N ASP A 18 17.26 42.41 -43.43
CA ASP A 18 18.17 42.33 -42.28
C ASP A 18 17.97 43.29 -41.11
N ASP A 19 17.17 42.86 -40.14
CA ASP A 19 17.40 43.19 -38.72
C ASP A 19 17.60 41.90 -37.93
N GLY A 20 18.86 41.64 -37.58
CA GLY A 20 19.29 40.51 -36.77
C GLY A 20 18.77 40.60 -35.34
N HIS A 21 17.56 40.10 -35.09
CA HIS A 21 17.08 39.86 -33.75
C HIS A 21 17.71 38.58 -33.17
N SER A 22 18.74 38.78 -32.35
CA SER A 22 19.26 37.80 -31.40
C SER A 22 18.13 37.19 -30.56
N VAL A 23 17.71 35.98 -30.93
CA VAL A 23 16.77 35.15 -30.17
C VAL A 23 17.35 34.92 -28.77
N ARG A 24 16.68 35.45 -27.74
CA ARG A 24 17.13 35.36 -26.34
C ARG A 24 17.29 33.88 -25.91
N PRO A 25 18.35 33.51 -25.16
CA PRO A 25 18.67 32.12 -24.81
C PRO A 25 17.64 31.40 -23.92
N LYS A 26 16.66 32.11 -23.36
CA LYS A 26 15.72 31.56 -22.36
C LYS A 26 14.69 30.58 -22.92
N ASN A 27 14.52 30.51 -24.24
CA ASN A 27 13.56 29.60 -24.86
C ASN A 27 14.12 28.18 -25.10
N ARG A 28 15.46 28.03 -25.10
CA ARG A 28 16.12 26.75 -25.37
C ARG A 28 15.98 25.77 -24.19
N GLU A 29 16.06 26.27 -22.97
CA GLU A 29 15.89 25.45 -21.76
C GLU A 29 14.44 24.95 -21.60
N TYR A 30 13.45 25.78 -21.94
CA TYR A 30 12.05 25.39 -21.93
C TYR A 30 11.74 24.31 -23.00
N LEU A 31 12.27 24.46 -24.21
CA LEU A 31 12.11 23.47 -25.28
C LEU A 31 12.80 22.13 -24.95
N HIS A 32 13.98 22.15 -24.32
CA HIS A 32 14.64 20.91 -23.86
C HIS A 32 13.88 20.23 -22.71
N LYS A 33 13.34 21.00 -21.75
CA LYS A 33 12.51 20.44 -20.66
C LYS A 33 11.21 19.86 -21.19
N ARG A 34 10.58 20.50 -22.19
CA ARG A 34 9.38 20.01 -22.85
C ARG A 34 9.66 18.72 -23.64
N ALA A 35 10.71 18.69 -24.45
CA ALA A 35 11.10 17.49 -25.19
C ALA A 35 11.47 16.31 -24.25
N ALA A 36 12.16 16.58 -23.14
CA ALA A 36 12.48 15.57 -22.13
C ALA A 36 11.21 15.02 -21.43
N ASN A 37 10.22 15.87 -21.19
CA ASN A 37 8.94 15.44 -20.62
C ASN A 37 8.07 14.69 -21.63
N GLU A 38 8.09 15.07 -22.91
CA GLU A 38 7.39 14.35 -23.98
C GLU A 38 8.00 12.96 -24.22
N VAL A 39 9.34 12.82 -24.18
CA VAL A 39 10.01 11.50 -24.26
C VAL A 39 9.72 10.62 -23.03
N LYS A 40 9.68 11.20 -21.82
CA LYS A 40 9.27 10.47 -20.60
C LYS A 40 7.80 10.05 -20.64
N LEU A 41 6.93 10.90 -21.16
CA LEU A 41 5.51 10.60 -21.32
C LEU A 41 5.29 9.51 -22.36
N ILE A 42 5.99 9.57 -23.50
CA ILE A 42 5.98 8.50 -24.50
C ILE A 42 6.54 7.21 -23.90
N GLY A 43 7.61 7.25 -23.10
CA GLY A 43 8.15 6.07 -22.40
C GLY A 43 7.17 5.46 -21.39
N HIS A 44 6.47 6.28 -20.61
CA HIS A 44 5.44 5.82 -19.67
C HIS A 44 4.18 5.30 -20.38
N VAL A 45 3.74 5.96 -21.46
CA VAL A 45 2.62 5.50 -22.27
C VAL A 45 2.99 4.22 -23.00
N LEU A 46 4.19 4.09 -23.56
CA LEU A 46 4.66 2.85 -24.19
C LEU A 46 4.81 1.72 -23.16
N HIS A 47 5.33 2.00 -21.97
CA HIS A 47 5.42 1.01 -20.89
C HIS A 47 4.02 0.59 -20.40
N TYR A 48 3.08 1.53 -20.29
CA TYR A 48 1.69 1.24 -19.91
C TYR A 48 0.92 0.51 -21.02
N VAL A 49 1.12 0.89 -22.29
CA VAL A 49 0.51 0.26 -23.46
C VAL A 49 1.11 -1.12 -23.71
N LEU A 50 2.43 -1.32 -23.58
CA LEU A 50 3.07 -2.65 -23.66
C LEU A 50 2.69 -3.55 -22.48
N ARG A 51 2.53 -2.99 -21.27
CA ARG A 51 1.97 -3.70 -20.11
C ARG A 51 0.49 -4.05 -20.29
N SER A 52 -0.27 -3.23 -21.03
CA SER A 52 -1.69 -3.44 -21.34
C SER A 52 -1.92 -4.39 -22.53
N PHE A 53 -1.00 -4.43 -23.51
CA PHE A 53 -1.13 -5.24 -24.72
C PHE A 53 -0.48 -6.62 -24.62
N LEU A 54 0.54 -6.85 -23.76
CA LEU A 54 1.23 -8.15 -23.67
C LEU A 54 1.61 -8.64 -22.25
N GLY A 55 1.52 -7.82 -21.20
CA GLY A 55 2.38 -7.97 -20.02
C GLY A 55 1.83 -8.77 -18.85
N LEU A 56 1.95 -10.11 -18.88
CA LEU A 56 2.10 -10.87 -17.63
C LEU A 56 3.40 -10.41 -16.95
N PRO A 57 3.44 -10.27 -15.61
CA PRO A 57 4.69 -9.92 -14.94
C PRO A 57 5.75 -10.96 -15.29
N VAL A 58 6.89 -10.51 -15.84
CA VAL A 58 7.97 -11.40 -16.32
C VAL A 58 8.40 -12.40 -15.24
N GLU A 59 8.35 -11.98 -13.98
CA GLU A 59 8.68 -12.81 -12.83
C GLU A 59 7.63 -13.91 -12.57
N LEU A 60 6.33 -13.61 -12.72
CA LEU A 60 5.27 -14.61 -12.61
C LEU A 60 5.37 -15.65 -13.72
N VAL A 61 5.71 -15.24 -14.95
CA VAL A 61 5.90 -16.18 -16.08
C VAL A 61 7.11 -17.09 -15.86
N LYS A 62 8.21 -16.57 -15.31
CA LYS A 62 9.41 -17.36 -14.99
C LYS A 62 9.17 -18.38 -13.88
N GLY A 63 8.35 -18.04 -12.87
CA GLY A 63 8.07 -18.93 -11.74
C GLY A 63 7.01 -20.00 -12.03
N PHE A 64 5.91 -19.63 -12.69
CA PHE A 64 4.71 -20.48 -12.78
C PHE A 64 4.38 -20.95 -14.20
N GLY A 65 5.13 -20.48 -15.21
CA GLY A 65 4.78 -20.69 -16.61
C GLY A 65 3.66 -19.76 -17.09
N LYS A 66 3.54 -19.61 -18.42
CA LYS A 66 2.64 -18.61 -19.05
C LYS A 66 1.16 -18.81 -18.70
N VAL A 67 0.69 -20.06 -18.65
CA VAL A 67 -0.73 -20.38 -18.44
C VAL A 67 -1.17 -20.04 -17.01
N GLU A 68 -0.41 -20.50 -16.01
CA GLU A 68 -0.73 -20.27 -14.60
C GLU A 68 -0.53 -18.79 -14.21
N ALA A 69 0.51 -18.14 -14.73
CA ALA A 69 0.70 -16.69 -14.56
C ALA A 69 -0.50 -15.89 -15.07
N LYS A 70 -1.09 -16.29 -16.21
CA LYS A 70 -2.30 -15.66 -16.75
C LYS A 70 -3.50 -15.83 -15.84
N LYS A 71 -3.73 -17.06 -15.37
CA LYS A 71 -4.83 -17.38 -14.44
C LYS A 71 -4.73 -16.55 -13.15
N ARG A 72 -3.53 -16.40 -12.59
CA ARG A 72 -3.29 -15.59 -11.38
C ARG A 72 -3.57 -14.11 -11.59
N VAL A 73 -3.10 -13.54 -12.71
CA VAL A 73 -3.39 -12.13 -13.05
C VAL A 73 -4.89 -11.89 -13.24
N GLU A 74 -5.60 -12.87 -13.80
CA GLU A 74 -7.06 -12.81 -13.94
C GLU A 74 -7.78 -12.87 -12.59
N LEU A 75 -7.39 -13.79 -11.70
CA LEU A 75 -7.90 -13.88 -10.33
C LEU A 75 -7.63 -12.60 -9.54
N GLU A 76 -6.41 -12.05 -9.61
CA GLU A 76 -6.08 -10.77 -8.96
C GLU A 76 -6.93 -9.61 -9.50
N ARG A 77 -7.16 -9.57 -10.82
CA ARG A 77 -8.01 -8.57 -11.45
C ARG A 77 -9.46 -8.71 -10.99
N GLU A 78 -9.98 -9.92 -10.85
CA GLU A 78 -11.32 -10.19 -10.31
C GLU A 78 -11.44 -9.78 -8.85
N ALA A 79 -10.46 -10.14 -8.02
CA ALA A 79 -10.40 -9.72 -6.62
C ALA A 79 -10.38 -8.19 -6.49
N LEU A 80 -9.58 -7.49 -7.32
CA LEU A 80 -9.57 -6.04 -7.36
C LEU A 80 -10.92 -5.45 -7.77
N LYS A 81 -11.62 -6.04 -8.77
CA LYS A 81 -12.97 -5.59 -9.13
C LYS A 81 -13.94 -5.68 -7.96
N VAL A 82 -13.86 -6.75 -7.15
CA VAL A 82 -14.68 -6.92 -5.94
C VAL A 82 -14.33 -5.86 -4.89
N LEU A 83 -13.04 -5.62 -4.63
CA LEU A 83 -12.63 -4.57 -3.69
C LEU A 83 -13.06 -3.17 -4.15
N TYR A 84 -12.91 -2.86 -5.44
CA TYR A 84 -13.33 -1.58 -6.01
C TYR A 84 -14.86 -1.41 -6.03
N SER A 85 -15.63 -2.48 -6.18
CA SER A 85 -17.11 -2.41 -6.13
C SER A 85 -17.65 -2.21 -4.72
N GLN A 86 -16.91 -2.68 -3.71
CA GLN A 86 -17.24 -2.50 -2.29
C GLN A 86 -16.76 -1.15 -1.72
N ARG A 87 -15.82 -0.47 -2.39
CA ARG A 87 -15.30 0.81 -1.93
C ARG A 87 -16.40 1.87 -1.91
N LYS A 88 -16.79 2.30 -0.71
CA LYS A 88 -17.67 3.45 -0.54
C LYS A 88 -16.91 4.74 -0.82
N GLN A 89 -17.42 5.52 -1.75
CA GLN A 89 -16.94 6.84 -2.15
C GLN A 89 -17.82 7.92 -1.52
N GLN A 90 -17.21 9.05 -1.14
CA GLN A 90 -17.91 10.16 -0.50
C GLN A 90 -18.02 11.36 -1.46
N CYS A 91 -19.17 12.02 -1.46
CA CYS A 91 -19.37 13.28 -2.19
C CYS A 91 -18.60 14.41 -1.50
N SER A 92 -17.80 15.17 -2.25
CA SER A 92 -16.98 16.26 -1.70
C SER A 92 -17.83 17.40 -1.15
N ASN A 93 -19.01 17.62 -1.74
CA ASN A 93 -19.95 18.66 -1.31
C ASN A 93 -20.83 18.22 -0.13
N CYS A 94 -21.72 17.24 -0.35
CA CYS A 94 -22.75 16.87 0.62
C CYS A 94 -22.37 15.71 1.55
N ARG A 95 -21.16 15.15 1.39
CA ARG A 95 -20.64 14.05 2.22
C ARG A 95 -21.43 12.74 2.22
N LYS A 96 -22.46 12.62 1.37
CA LYS A 96 -23.19 11.37 1.14
C LYS A 96 -22.23 10.29 0.61
N LEU A 97 -22.34 9.07 1.15
CA LEU A 97 -21.65 7.89 0.63
C LEU A 97 -22.43 7.30 -0.55
N ASN A 98 -21.72 6.80 -1.55
CA ASN A 98 -22.36 6.10 -2.67
C ASN A 98 -23.02 4.80 -2.20
N GLU A 99 -24.09 4.43 -2.88
CA GLU A 99 -24.71 3.12 -2.73
C GLU A 99 -23.87 2.09 -3.50
N THR A 100 -23.87 0.83 -3.05
CA THR A 100 -23.12 -0.25 -3.68
C THR A 100 -23.45 -0.31 -5.18
N GLY A 101 -22.43 -0.20 -6.02
CA GLY A 101 -22.58 -0.22 -7.49
C GLY A 101 -22.83 1.15 -8.15
N THR A 102 -23.12 2.21 -7.39
CA THR A 102 -23.26 3.57 -7.96
C THR A 102 -21.91 4.28 -8.03
N LYS A 103 -21.58 4.84 -9.19
CA LYS A 103 -20.33 5.60 -9.39
C LYS A 103 -20.61 7.09 -9.27
N TYR A 104 -19.84 7.78 -8.43
CA TYR A 104 -19.88 9.24 -8.38
C TYR A 104 -19.12 9.86 -9.55
N SER A 105 -19.61 11.00 -10.02
CA SER A 105 -18.93 11.77 -11.06
C SER A 105 -17.66 12.41 -10.51
N ARG A 106 -16.59 12.46 -11.31
CA ARG A 106 -15.31 13.06 -10.91
C ARG A 106 -15.08 14.40 -11.59
N CYS A 107 -14.41 15.32 -10.91
CA CYS A 107 -13.91 16.53 -11.55
C CYS A 107 -12.84 16.16 -12.61
N LYS A 108 -13.16 16.33 -13.89
CA LYS A 108 -12.27 15.99 -15.00
C LYS A 108 -10.91 16.66 -14.88
N ARG A 109 -10.88 17.98 -14.61
CA ARG A 109 -9.63 18.76 -14.52
C ARG A 109 -8.73 18.32 -13.36
N CYS A 110 -9.30 18.06 -12.18
CA CYS A 110 -8.53 17.56 -11.04
C CYS A 110 -7.96 16.17 -11.30
N TRP A 111 -8.70 15.32 -12.01
CA TRP A 111 -8.23 13.98 -12.35
C TRP A 111 -7.15 14.00 -13.43
N ASP A 112 -7.39 14.72 -14.53
CA ASP A 112 -6.50 14.72 -15.69
C ASP A 112 -5.20 15.49 -15.43
N ASP A 113 -5.25 16.63 -14.72
CA ASP A 113 -4.08 17.48 -14.49
C ASP A 113 -3.26 17.06 -13.25
N MET A 114 -3.92 16.50 -12.23
CA MET A 114 -3.33 16.33 -10.88
C MET A 114 -3.50 14.93 -10.29
N GLU A 115 -4.18 14.01 -10.97
CA GLU A 115 -4.55 12.69 -10.45
C GLU A 115 -5.31 12.75 -9.10
N ARG A 116 -5.98 13.88 -8.82
CA ARG A 116 -6.71 14.09 -7.57
C ARG A 116 -8.17 13.66 -7.70
N GLU A 117 -8.59 12.76 -6.82
CA GLU A 117 -9.94 12.23 -6.78
C GLU A 117 -10.89 13.20 -6.04
N THR A 118 -11.62 14.04 -6.80
CA THR A 118 -12.73 14.85 -6.26
C THR A 118 -14.05 14.35 -6.84
N LEU A 119 -14.89 13.77 -5.98
CA LEU A 119 -16.10 13.03 -6.37
C LEU A 119 -17.37 13.78 -5.99
N TYR A 120 -18.42 13.65 -6.81
CA TYR A 120 -19.73 14.25 -6.60
C TYR A 120 -20.84 13.28 -6.95
N CYS A 121 -21.84 13.20 -6.07
CA CYS A 121 -23.05 12.39 -6.30
C CYS A 121 -23.95 12.96 -7.40
N SER A 122 -23.85 14.25 -7.72
CA SER A 122 -24.63 14.91 -8.76
C SER A 122 -23.93 16.16 -9.33
N PRO A 123 -24.27 16.59 -10.55
CA PRO A 123 -23.79 17.86 -11.11
C PRO A 123 -24.17 19.08 -10.26
N ALA A 124 -25.28 19.02 -9.53
CA ALA A 124 -25.70 20.07 -8.61
C ALA A 124 -24.70 20.22 -7.45
N CYS A 125 -24.25 19.10 -6.87
CA CYS A 125 -23.21 19.10 -5.84
C CYS A 125 -21.88 19.63 -6.37
N GLN A 126 -21.51 19.27 -7.60
CA GLN A 126 -20.30 19.81 -8.22
C GLN A 126 -20.39 21.33 -8.41
N LYS A 127 -21.53 21.86 -8.88
CA LYS A 127 -21.73 23.32 -9.05
C LYS A 127 -21.73 24.06 -7.71
N ALA A 128 -22.28 23.46 -6.66
CA ALA A 128 -22.28 24.03 -5.32
C ALA A 128 -20.85 24.11 -4.75
N ASP A 129 -20.11 23.01 -4.77
CA ASP A 129 -18.71 22.97 -4.31
C ASP A 129 -17.79 23.86 -5.14
N TRP A 130 -18.06 23.96 -6.46
CA TRP A 130 -17.37 24.90 -7.35
C TRP A 130 -17.45 26.34 -6.86
N LYS A 131 -18.64 26.77 -6.43
CA LYS A 131 -18.85 28.12 -5.87
C LYS A 131 -18.29 28.26 -4.45
N ALA A 132 -18.36 27.20 -3.64
CA ALA A 132 -17.93 27.22 -2.25
C ALA A 132 -16.40 27.33 -2.09
N GLY A 133 -15.64 26.68 -2.96
CA GLY A 133 -14.18 26.76 -2.86
C GLY A 133 -13.39 25.91 -3.86
N HIS A 134 -14.02 24.90 -4.48
CA HIS A 134 -13.31 24.03 -5.41
C HIS A 134 -12.72 24.79 -6.61
N LYS A 135 -13.33 25.92 -7.03
CA LYS A 135 -12.77 26.77 -8.08
C LYS A 135 -11.35 27.28 -7.76
N ALA A 136 -11.05 27.56 -6.50
CA ALA A 136 -9.74 28.07 -6.09
C ALA A 136 -8.65 26.98 -6.12
N THR A 137 -9.03 25.73 -5.89
CA THR A 137 -8.09 24.60 -5.76
C THR A 137 -8.06 23.71 -7.01
N CYS A 138 -9.03 23.83 -7.92
CA CYS A 138 -9.15 22.98 -9.11
C CYS A 138 -7.94 23.17 -10.05
N GLY A 139 -7.27 22.06 -10.38
CA GLY A 139 -6.09 22.06 -11.25
C GLY A 139 -4.83 22.68 -10.64
N GLN A 140 -4.84 23.01 -9.35
CA GLN A 140 -3.65 23.47 -8.63
C GLN A 140 -2.96 22.29 -7.92
N PRO A 141 -1.61 22.22 -7.95
CA PRO A 141 -0.85 21.29 -7.13
C PRO A 141 -1.10 21.57 -5.65
N LEU A 142 -1.34 20.51 -4.87
CA LEU A 142 -1.44 20.63 -3.42
C LEU A 142 -0.07 21.07 -2.90
N LYS A 143 0.02 22.27 -2.34
CA LYS A 143 1.19 22.64 -1.54
C LYS A 143 1.08 21.89 -0.23
N LEU A 144 2.21 21.43 0.33
CA LEU A 144 2.19 20.76 1.64
C LEU A 144 1.55 21.63 2.72
N GLU A 145 1.64 22.95 2.59
CA GLU A 145 1.03 23.95 3.47
C GLU A 145 -0.51 23.93 3.45
N ASP A 146 -1.12 23.50 2.34
CA ASP A 146 -2.59 23.41 2.20
C ASP A 146 -3.15 22.11 2.82
N ILE A 147 -2.27 21.16 3.15
CA ILE A 147 -2.62 19.98 3.94
C ILE A 147 -2.65 20.44 5.39
N GLY A 148 -3.73 21.12 5.78
CA GLY A 148 -3.95 21.51 7.16
C GLY A 148 -3.81 20.30 8.10
N PRO A 149 -3.37 20.50 9.36
CA PRO A 149 -3.34 19.42 10.34
C PRO A 149 -4.74 18.82 10.40
N ALA A 150 -4.85 17.50 10.18
CA ALA A 150 -6.12 16.80 10.06
C ALA A 150 -7.06 17.22 11.21
N THR A 151 -8.03 18.09 10.90
CA THR A 151 -8.97 18.59 11.90
C THR A 151 -9.83 17.42 12.37
N PRO A 152 -9.87 17.11 13.68
CA PRO A 152 -10.68 16.03 14.20
C PRO A 152 -12.13 16.51 14.29
N GLU A 153 -12.87 16.53 13.19
CA GLU A 153 -14.26 17.02 13.19
C GLU A 153 -15.30 15.89 13.13
N ARG A 154 -16.06 15.83 14.23
CA ARG A 154 -17.43 15.30 14.45
C ARG A 154 -17.73 13.86 14.00
N ARG A 155 -17.63 12.93 14.96
CA ARG A 155 -18.27 11.60 14.92
C ARG A 155 -19.72 11.72 15.35
N ASP A 156 -20.65 11.40 14.44
CA ASP A 156 -21.97 10.90 14.80
C ASP A 156 -21.86 9.47 15.34
N THR A 157 -22.71 9.20 16.34
CA THR A 157 -22.66 8.07 17.26
C THR A 157 -23.03 6.74 16.60
N GLN A 158 -22.04 5.95 16.21
CA GLN A 158 -22.16 4.49 16.19
C GLN A 158 -21.03 3.89 17.01
N GLN A 159 -21.39 3.27 18.13
CA GLN A 159 -20.48 2.68 19.10
C GLN A 159 -19.66 1.55 18.43
N THR A 160 -18.44 1.89 18.04
CA THR A 160 -17.35 0.92 17.96
C THR A 160 -16.76 0.78 19.38
N PRO A 161 -16.29 -0.42 19.78
CA PRO A 161 -15.60 -0.57 21.05
C PRO A 161 -14.47 0.46 21.14
N PRO A 162 -14.20 1.01 22.34
CA PRO A 162 -13.32 2.15 22.52
C PRO A 162 -11.94 1.83 21.95
N ARG A 163 -11.65 2.41 20.79
CA ARG A 163 -10.28 2.46 20.28
C ARG A 163 -9.53 3.33 21.27
N GLY A 164 -8.53 2.75 21.94
CA GLY A 164 -7.60 3.52 22.75
C GLY A 164 -7.02 4.68 21.94
N PRO A 165 -6.54 5.74 22.61
CA PRO A 165 -5.95 6.88 21.91
C PRO A 165 -4.88 6.38 20.91
N PRO A 166 -4.90 6.85 19.66
CA PRO A 166 -3.86 6.48 18.69
C PRO A 166 -2.51 6.89 19.26
N VAL A 167 -1.58 5.93 19.38
CA VAL A 167 -0.24 6.15 19.93
C VAL A 167 0.44 7.24 19.08
N PRO A 168 0.69 8.43 19.64
CA PRO A 168 1.12 9.59 18.84
C PRO A 168 2.64 9.64 18.78
N SER A 169 3.29 8.75 18.03
CA SER A 169 4.74 8.90 17.73
C SER A 169 5.33 7.99 16.66
N SER A 170 4.69 6.90 16.24
CA SER A 170 5.45 5.87 15.52
C SER A 170 5.89 6.29 14.11
N ARG A 171 7.19 6.50 13.93
CA ARG A 171 7.84 6.60 12.61
C ARG A 171 7.68 5.31 11.78
N SER A 172 7.21 4.22 12.38
CA SER A 172 6.96 2.92 11.73
C SER A 172 5.58 2.80 11.05
N VAL A 173 4.72 3.83 11.10
CA VAL A 173 3.39 3.79 10.45
C VAL A 173 3.49 3.31 9.00
N SER A 174 4.56 3.64 8.28
CA SER A 174 4.78 3.15 6.91
C SER A 174 4.99 1.64 6.81
N GLN A 175 5.76 1.03 7.73
CA GLN A 175 6.00 -0.42 7.76
C GLN A 175 4.77 -1.19 8.24
N LEU A 176 4.11 -0.70 9.30
CA LEU A 176 2.87 -1.29 9.80
C LEU A 176 1.73 -1.14 8.79
N MET A 177 1.63 0.02 8.10
CA MET A 177 0.69 0.19 6.98
C MET A 177 1.05 -0.71 5.80
N TYR A 178 2.32 -0.85 5.45
CA TYR A 178 2.73 -1.77 4.38
C TYR A 178 2.35 -3.21 4.73
N GLN A 179 2.55 -3.61 5.99
CA GLN A 179 2.17 -4.91 6.50
C GLN A 179 0.65 -5.10 6.46
N ALA A 180 -0.13 -4.11 6.91
CA ALA A 180 -1.58 -4.12 6.84
C ALA A 180 -2.12 -4.17 5.39
N LEU A 181 -1.53 -3.41 4.47
CA LEU A 181 -1.94 -3.36 3.06
C LEU A 181 -1.64 -4.67 2.32
N ARG A 182 -0.51 -5.32 2.64
CA ARG A 182 -0.08 -6.55 1.97
C ARG A 182 -0.89 -7.76 2.42
N THR A 183 -1.03 -7.92 3.72
CA THR A 183 -1.71 -9.09 4.32
C THR A 183 -3.24 -9.04 4.25
N ASN A 184 -3.84 -7.85 4.10
CA ASN A 184 -5.27 -7.73 3.80
C ASN A 184 -5.57 -7.89 2.29
N GLY A 185 -4.52 -8.09 1.47
CA GLY A 185 -4.65 -8.48 0.06
C GLY A 185 -4.85 -9.99 -0.10
N PRO A 186 -4.98 -10.49 -1.35
CA PRO A 186 -5.15 -11.92 -1.65
C PRO A 186 -3.85 -12.74 -1.47
N LEU A 187 -2.99 -12.34 -0.54
CA LEU A 187 -1.72 -13.01 -0.31
C LEU A 187 -1.90 -14.16 0.70
N ASP A 188 -1.37 -15.33 0.37
CA ASP A 188 -1.53 -16.58 1.14
C ASP A 188 -0.65 -16.66 2.42
N TYR A 189 -0.34 -15.52 3.06
CA TYR A 189 0.50 -15.47 4.26
C TYR A 189 -0.10 -14.63 5.39
N ASP A 190 0.18 -15.03 6.62
CA ASP A 190 -0.38 -14.42 7.84
C ASP A 190 0.52 -13.31 8.41
N TYR A 191 1.83 -13.47 8.28
CA TYR A 191 2.84 -12.49 8.74
C TYR A 191 4.08 -12.52 7.85
N PHE A 192 4.91 -11.47 7.93
CA PHE A 192 6.26 -11.50 7.36
C PHE A 192 7.25 -10.67 8.17
N ILE A 193 8.52 -11.08 8.09
CA ILE A 193 9.69 -10.46 8.72
C ILE A 193 10.62 -9.99 7.61
N TRP A 194 11.18 -8.78 7.75
CA TRP A 194 12.24 -8.31 6.89
C TRP A 194 13.59 -8.79 7.43
N THR A 195 14.34 -9.51 6.60
CA THR A 195 15.77 -9.70 6.84
C THR A 195 16.57 -8.76 5.94
N ALA A 196 17.88 -8.65 6.17
CA ALA A 196 18.77 -7.88 5.31
C ALA A 196 18.78 -8.36 3.85
N GLN A 197 18.41 -9.62 3.61
CA GLN A 197 18.50 -10.26 2.30
C GLN A 197 17.13 -10.32 1.62
N ILE A 198 16.14 -10.88 2.31
CA ILE A 198 14.82 -11.21 1.75
C ILE A 198 13.72 -11.17 2.83
N PRO A 199 12.45 -10.95 2.46
CA PRO A 199 11.34 -11.03 3.38
C PRO A 199 10.99 -12.50 3.58
N ILE A 200 10.77 -12.86 4.83
CA ILE A 200 10.40 -14.19 5.25
C ILE A 200 8.92 -14.16 5.61
N TYR A 201 8.13 -14.99 4.95
CA TYR A 201 6.69 -15.07 5.13
C TYR A 201 6.34 -16.26 6.02
N PHE A 202 5.32 -16.09 6.85
CA PHE A 202 4.76 -17.13 7.71
C PHE A 202 3.33 -17.39 7.28
N SER A 203 3.01 -18.64 6.94
CA SER A 203 1.65 -19.10 6.66
C SER A 203 1.31 -20.28 7.57
N PHE A 204 0.45 -20.06 8.56
CA PHE A 204 0.07 -21.03 9.59
C PHE A 204 -1.03 -21.96 9.05
N LYS A 205 -0.69 -23.24 8.90
CA LYS A 205 -1.61 -24.24 8.31
C LYS A 205 -2.72 -24.66 9.26
N TYR A 206 -2.44 -24.66 10.56
CA TYR A 206 -3.42 -25.06 11.57
C TYR A 206 -4.35 -23.89 11.90
N LYS A 207 -5.63 -24.03 11.50
CA LYS A 207 -6.60 -22.93 11.51
C LYS A 207 -6.76 -22.24 12.87
N PRO A 208 -6.84 -22.96 14.00
CA PRO A 208 -6.89 -22.30 15.30
C PRO A 208 -5.68 -21.41 15.58
N VAL A 209 -4.45 -21.87 15.27
CA VAL A 209 -3.24 -21.07 15.48
C VAL A 209 -3.25 -19.86 14.57
N GLN A 210 -3.64 -20.04 13.30
CA GLN A 210 -3.79 -18.94 12.35
C GLN A 210 -4.74 -17.85 12.91
N VAL A 211 -5.90 -18.25 13.44
CA VAL A 211 -6.88 -17.31 14.02
C VAL A 211 -6.28 -16.56 15.22
N ALA A 212 -5.57 -17.26 16.12
CA ALA A 212 -4.92 -16.63 17.27
C ALA A 212 -3.82 -15.64 16.85
N VAL A 213 -3.00 -16.01 15.86
CA VAL A 213 -1.97 -15.14 15.28
C VAL A 213 -2.59 -13.90 14.65
N LEU A 214 -3.64 -14.05 13.84
CA LEU A 214 -4.33 -12.93 13.19
C LEU A 214 -5.00 -12.00 14.22
N ALA A 215 -5.56 -12.56 15.29
CA ALA A 215 -6.14 -11.77 16.38
C ALA A 215 -5.07 -10.96 17.13
N ALA A 216 -3.96 -11.59 17.54
CA ALA A 216 -2.85 -10.92 18.20
C ALA A 216 -2.24 -9.84 17.31
N ARG A 217 -2.03 -10.15 16.03
CA ARG A 217 -1.54 -9.21 15.03
C ARG A 217 -2.48 -8.01 14.86
N THR A 218 -3.77 -8.25 14.73
CA THR A 218 -4.77 -7.17 14.58
C THR A 218 -4.74 -6.26 15.81
N LYS A 219 -4.65 -6.84 17.02
CA LYS A 219 -4.57 -6.09 18.27
C LYS A 219 -3.27 -5.27 18.37
N ALA A 220 -2.13 -5.89 18.03
CA ALA A 220 -0.83 -5.23 17.98
C ALA A 220 -0.82 -4.04 17.02
N LEU A 221 -1.34 -4.22 15.80
CA LEU A 221 -1.41 -3.16 14.79
C LEU A 221 -2.39 -2.05 15.14
N ALA A 222 -3.54 -2.39 15.73
CA ALA A 222 -4.59 -1.41 16.03
C ALA A 222 -4.28 -0.56 17.26
N SER A 223 -3.58 -1.11 18.25
CA SER A 223 -3.42 -0.48 19.57
C SER A 223 -1.99 -0.40 20.10
N GLY A 224 -1.03 -1.09 19.48
CA GLY A 224 0.31 -1.24 20.05
C GLY A 224 0.34 -2.05 21.34
N ASP A 225 -0.68 -2.90 21.59
CA ASP A 225 -0.78 -3.72 22.80
C ASP A 225 0.48 -4.58 23.00
N ARG A 226 1.24 -4.27 24.05
CA ARG A 226 2.54 -4.91 24.34
C ARG A 226 2.43 -6.43 24.46
N ALA A 227 1.40 -6.92 25.13
CA ALA A 227 1.18 -8.35 25.27
C ALA A 227 0.92 -9.03 23.92
N ALA A 228 0.11 -8.42 23.04
CA ALA A 228 -0.11 -8.91 21.69
C ALA A 228 1.16 -8.89 20.84
N VAL A 229 1.99 -7.85 20.94
CA VAL A 229 3.27 -7.74 20.24
C VAL A 229 4.24 -8.83 20.70
N ALA A 230 4.38 -9.04 22.01
CA ALA A 230 5.22 -10.08 22.57
C ALA A 230 4.72 -11.50 22.19
N ASN A 231 3.41 -11.74 22.26
CA ASN A 231 2.80 -13.01 21.86
C ASN A 231 3.05 -13.31 20.38
N LEU A 232 2.94 -12.30 19.53
CA LEU A 232 3.20 -12.42 18.10
C LEU A 232 4.69 -12.68 17.81
N ALA A 233 5.60 -11.97 18.50
CA ALA A 233 7.03 -12.24 18.36
C ALA A 233 7.38 -13.67 18.82
N HIS A 234 6.85 -14.09 19.97
CA HIS A 234 7.11 -15.42 20.54
C HIS A 234 6.64 -16.55 19.61
N ILE A 235 5.43 -16.47 19.06
CA ILE A 235 4.91 -17.53 18.17
C ILE A 235 5.69 -17.60 16.85
N LEU A 236 6.19 -16.46 16.34
CA LEU A 236 7.03 -16.43 15.14
C LEU A 236 8.42 -16.99 15.41
N LEU A 237 9.01 -16.74 16.58
CA LEU A 237 10.27 -17.38 17.00
C LEU A 237 10.11 -18.89 17.09
N LEU A 238 9.05 -19.38 17.71
CA LEU A 238 8.75 -20.82 17.77
C LEU A 238 8.57 -21.43 16.38
N ALA A 239 7.86 -20.74 15.49
CA ALA A 239 7.71 -21.17 14.10
C ALA A 239 9.07 -21.23 13.38
N ALA A 240 9.92 -20.22 13.56
CA ALA A 240 11.25 -20.15 12.97
C ALA A 240 12.22 -21.20 13.51
N GLU A 241 12.14 -21.54 14.80
CA GLU A 241 12.96 -22.59 15.42
C GLU A 241 12.66 -23.97 14.85
N ARG A 242 11.39 -24.22 14.49
CA ARG A 242 10.93 -25.52 13.99
C ARG A 242 11.03 -25.68 12.47
N GLU A 243 11.29 -24.60 11.73
CA GLU A 243 11.41 -24.63 10.27
C GLU A 243 12.86 -24.33 9.86
N PRO A 244 13.64 -25.36 9.48
CA PRO A 244 15.07 -25.21 9.17
C PRO A 244 15.39 -24.13 8.15
N ARG A 245 14.45 -23.87 7.21
CA ARG A 245 14.61 -22.83 6.19
C ARG A 245 14.70 -21.43 6.78
N ALA A 246 14.03 -21.14 7.90
CA ALA A 246 14.13 -19.82 8.54
C ALA A 246 15.58 -19.42 8.82
N ARG A 247 16.37 -20.36 9.38
CA ARG A 247 17.79 -20.13 9.67
C ARG A 247 18.61 -19.97 8.38
N SER A 248 18.30 -20.74 7.33
CA SER A 248 18.97 -20.59 6.02
C SER A 248 18.71 -19.23 5.37
N PHE A 249 17.59 -18.58 5.69
CA PHE A 249 17.26 -17.23 5.25
C PHE A 249 17.79 -16.15 6.19
N GLY A 250 18.64 -16.53 7.16
CA GLY A 250 19.24 -15.60 8.11
C GLY A 250 18.27 -15.07 9.14
N LEU A 251 17.11 -15.71 9.38
CA LEU A 251 16.25 -15.31 10.48
C LEU A 251 16.87 -15.74 11.81
N THR A 252 17.29 -14.76 12.59
CA THR A 252 17.74 -14.94 13.97
C THR A 252 16.75 -14.29 14.94
N GLU A 253 16.78 -14.71 16.20
CA GLU A 253 16.01 -14.05 17.27
C GLU A 253 16.33 -12.55 17.31
N GLU A 254 17.62 -12.20 17.23
CA GLU A 254 18.07 -10.81 17.23
C GLU A 254 17.42 -9.98 16.12
N ILE A 255 17.33 -10.51 14.89
CA ILE A 255 16.72 -9.80 13.76
C ILE A 255 15.23 -9.60 14.01
N LEU A 256 14.52 -10.64 14.44
CA LEU A 256 13.08 -10.57 14.71
C LEU A 256 12.79 -9.58 15.85
N VAL A 257 13.51 -9.69 16.97
CA VAL A 257 13.36 -8.81 18.13
C VAL A 257 13.70 -7.38 17.74
N LYS A 258 14.80 -7.14 17.02
CA LYS A 258 15.19 -5.81 16.55
C LYS A 258 14.10 -5.18 15.67
N GLN A 259 13.52 -5.94 14.74
CA GLN A 259 12.41 -5.46 13.92
C GLN A 259 11.20 -5.09 14.78
N PHE A 260 10.77 -5.96 15.69
CA PHE A 260 9.61 -5.67 16.55
C PHE A 260 9.82 -4.49 17.48
N LYS A 261 11.02 -4.37 18.09
CA LYS A 261 11.39 -3.21 18.92
C LYS A 261 11.27 -1.90 18.13
N HIS A 262 11.67 -1.91 16.87
CA HIS A 262 11.57 -0.76 15.99
C HIS A 262 10.12 -0.49 15.52
N GLU A 263 9.42 -1.52 15.07
CA GLU A 263 8.06 -1.42 14.54
C GLU A 263 7.04 -0.97 15.58
N TYR A 264 7.17 -1.42 16.82
CA TYR A 264 6.21 -1.16 17.89
C TYR A 264 6.74 -0.25 19.01
N GLU A 265 7.94 0.33 18.85
CA GLU A 265 8.61 1.14 19.89
C GLU A 265 8.72 0.40 21.25
N PHE A 266 8.92 -0.93 21.19
CA PHE A 266 8.81 -1.81 22.35
C PHE A 266 10.18 -2.23 22.91
N HIS A 267 10.89 -1.30 23.55
CA HIS A 267 12.26 -1.52 24.02
C HIS A 267 12.47 -2.72 24.96
N ASP A 268 11.46 -3.03 25.78
CA ASP A 268 11.46 -4.10 26.79
C ASP A 268 11.09 -5.48 26.24
N LEU A 269 10.88 -5.63 24.92
CA LEU A 269 10.39 -6.87 24.30
C LEU A 269 11.17 -8.12 24.71
N GLN A 270 12.49 -8.04 24.89
CA GLN A 270 13.29 -9.20 25.26
C GLN A 270 12.89 -9.76 26.64
N ARG A 271 12.69 -8.89 27.64
CA ARG A 271 12.27 -9.28 28.98
C ARG A 271 10.94 -10.03 28.93
N GLU A 272 10.00 -9.52 28.16
CA GLU A 272 8.66 -10.09 27.99
C GLU A 272 8.70 -11.45 27.27
N LEU A 273 9.58 -11.60 26.28
CA LEU A 273 9.81 -12.89 25.63
C LEU A 273 10.42 -13.92 26.59
N ASP A 274 11.34 -13.51 27.45
CA ASP A 274 11.94 -14.39 28.46
C ASP A 274 10.91 -14.81 29.53
N GLU A 275 10.03 -13.89 29.95
CA GLU A 275 8.89 -14.19 30.82
C GLU A 275 7.90 -15.15 30.14
N MET A 276 7.61 -14.98 28.86
CA MET A 276 6.76 -15.90 28.09
C MET A 276 7.38 -17.29 27.98
N ARG A 277 8.69 -17.39 27.77
CA ARG A 277 9.42 -18.67 27.77
C ARG A 277 9.38 -19.34 29.14
N ALA A 278 9.53 -18.57 30.22
CA ALA A 278 9.40 -19.09 31.58
C ALA A 278 7.98 -19.62 31.86
N ARG A 279 6.94 -18.87 31.47
CA ARG A 279 5.55 -19.35 31.53
C ARG A 279 5.35 -20.63 30.74
N MET A 280 5.85 -20.68 29.50
CA MET A 280 5.78 -21.88 28.66
C MET A 280 6.52 -23.06 29.28
N ALA A 281 7.68 -22.84 29.92
CA ALA A 281 8.43 -23.89 30.60
C ALA A 281 7.70 -24.45 31.84
N SER A 282 6.88 -23.62 32.50
CA SER A 282 6.04 -24.05 33.62
C SER A 282 4.75 -24.77 33.20
N ASP A 283 4.31 -24.61 31.94
CA ASP A 283 3.17 -25.33 31.39
C ASP A 283 3.57 -26.78 31.10
N SER A 284 2.84 -27.75 31.65
CA SER A 284 3.14 -29.19 31.50
C SER A 284 3.13 -29.67 30.05
N LEU A 285 2.38 -28.98 29.18
CA LEU A 285 2.27 -29.25 27.75
C LEU A 285 3.15 -28.31 26.90
N ARG A 286 3.87 -27.39 27.55
CA ARG A 286 4.70 -26.35 26.93
C ARG A 286 3.96 -25.53 25.87
N ARG A 287 2.72 -25.14 26.20
CA ARG A 287 1.86 -24.34 25.31
C ARG A 287 2.35 -22.89 25.22
N PRO A 288 2.39 -22.29 24.01
CA PRO A 288 2.62 -20.87 23.84
C PRO A 288 1.56 -20.07 24.60
N PRO A 289 1.94 -19.04 25.36
CA PRO A 289 0.99 -18.21 26.10
C PRO A 289 -0.16 -17.68 25.25
N LEU A 290 0.13 -17.27 24.01
CA LEU A 290 -0.88 -16.84 23.03
C LEU A 290 -2.04 -17.85 22.87
N LEU A 291 -1.74 -19.15 22.83
CA LEU A 291 -2.76 -20.17 22.62
C LEU A 291 -3.52 -20.48 23.90
N VAL A 292 -2.84 -20.46 25.04
CA VAL A 292 -3.47 -20.59 26.36
C VAL A 292 -4.44 -19.42 26.58
N ASP A 293 -4.00 -18.20 26.31
CA ASP A 293 -4.80 -16.98 26.44
C ASP A 293 -5.97 -16.96 25.44
N ALA A 294 -5.85 -17.65 24.29
CA ALA A 294 -6.92 -17.83 23.31
C ALA A 294 -7.91 -18.95 23.69
N GLY A 295 -7.73 -19.62 24.83
CA GLY A 295 -8.62 -20.66 25.32
C GLY A 295 -8.40 -22.04 24.72
N PHE A 296 -7.21 -22.32 24.15
CA PHE A 296 -6.91 -23.66 23.62
C PHE A 296 -6.92 -24.72 24.71
N THR A 297 -7.71 -25.75 24.48
CA THR A 297 -7.74 -26.96 25.30
C THR A 297 -6.44 -27.77 25.15
N ALA A 298 -6.20 -28.68 26.09
CA ALA A 298 -5.08 -29.62 25.99
C ALA A 298 -5.17 -30.48 24.72
N ASP A 299 -6.37 -30.94 24.37
CA ASP A 299 -6.61 -31.79 23.20
C ASP A 299 -6.37 -31.04 21.89
N GLU A 300 -6.84 -29.79 21.77
CA GLU A 300 -6.56 -28.93 20.60
C GLU A 300 -5.07 -28.67 20.46
N TRP A 301 -4.37 -28.50 21.58
CA TRP A 301 -2.92 -28.34 21.56
C TRP A 301 -2.20 -29.61 21.13
N GLU A 302 -2.61 -30.79 21.62
CA GLU A 302 -2.01 -32.06 21.20
C GLU A 302 -2.25 -32.31 19.71
N GLN A 303 -3.44 -32.00 19.20
CA GLN A 303 -3.73 -32.03 17.76
C GLN A 303 -2.87 -31.04 16.98
N CYS A 304 -2.70 -29.84 17.51
CA CYS A 304 -1.81 -28.84 16.94
C CYS A 304 -0.37 -29.35 16.90
N GLN A 305 0.15 -29.92 17.98
CA GLN A 305 1.49 -30.51 18.03
C GLN A 305 1.65 -31.65 17.02
N LYS A 306 0.67 -32.55 16.91
CA LYS A 306 0.68 -33.62 15.90
C LYS A 306 0.71 -33.07 14.47
N ALA A 307 -0.10 -32.05 14.19
CA ALA A 307 -0.08 -31.37 12.89
C ALA A 307 1.27 -30.65 12.66
N TRP A 308 1.82 -30.05 13.71
CA TRP A 308 3.07 -29.32 13.68
C TRP A 308 4.27 -30.25 13.43
N ASP A 309 4.34 -31.39 14.09
CA ASP A 309 5.42 -32.36 13.93
C ASP A 309 5.36 -33.06 12.56
N LYS A 310 4.16 -33.20 11.99
CA LYS A 310 3.95 -33.80 10.67
C LYS A 310 4.22 -32.83 9.51
N ASP A 311 3.66 -31.63 9.57
CA ASP A 311 3.57 -30.70 8.43
C ASP A 311 4.29 -29.35 8.66
N GLY A 312 4.86 -29.12 9.85
CA GLY A 312 5.42 -27.83 10.30
C GLY A 312 4.37 -26.87 10.87
N LEU A 313 4.77 -25.84 11.65
CA LEU A 313 3.80 -24.87 12.24
C LEU A 313 3.23 -23.99 11.14
N ALA A 314 4.17 -23.57 10.32
CA ALA A 314 4.03 -22.54 9.35
C ALA A 314 4.86 -22.94 8.15
N GLU A 315 4.29 -22.74 6.97
CA GLU A 315 5.08 -22.72 5.76
C GLU A 315 5.89 -21.44 5.77
N ILE A 316 7.22 -21.57 5.82
CA ILE A 316 8.11 -20.43 5.67
C ILE A 316 8.54 -20.34 4.22
N GLY A 317 8.10 -19.26 3.59
CA GLY A 317 8.42 -18.93 2.22
C GLY A 317 9.30 -17.70 2.14
N THR A 318 9.98 -17.55 1.01
CA THR A 318 10.59 -16.29 0.59
C THR A 318 10.05 -15.93 -0.77
N VAL A 319 9.68 -14.67 -0.96
CA VAL A 319 9.34 -14.15 -2.27
C VAL A 319 10.51 -13.30 -2.70
N ALA A 320 11.05 -13.54 -3.89
CA ALA A 320 12.04 -12.67 -4.49
C ALA A 320 11.47 -11.24 -4.49
N ILE A 321 12.10 -10.34 -3.74
CA ILE A 321 11.73 -8.92 -3.81
C ILE A 321 12.21 -8.45 -5.19
N PRO A 322 11.32 -7.90 -6.04
CA PRO A 322 11.76 -7.27 -7.27
C PRO A 322 12.88 -6.26 -6.94
N PRO A 323 14.04 -6.29 -7.61
CA PRO A 323 15.23 -5.52 -7.23
C PRO A 323 14.95 -4.02 -6.97
N GLN A 324 13.96 -3.46 -7.66
CA GLN A 324 13.50 -2.09 -7.54
C GLN A 324 12.90 -1.75 -6.15
N LEU A 325 12.18 -2.70 -5.54
CA LEU A 325 11.62 -2.53 -4.20
C LEU A 325 12.70 -2.68 -3.12
N ALA A 326 13.66 -3.59 -3.30
CA ALA A 326 14.80 -3.74 -2.40
C ALA A 326 15.67 -2.47 -2.37
N GLU A 327 15.90 -1.86 -3.53
CA GLU A 327 16.60 -0.58 -3.68
C GLU A 327 15.82 0.58 -3.03
N THR A 328 14.49 0.60 -3.18
CA THR A 328 13.62 1.63 -2.59
C THR A 328 13.63 1.57 -1.07
N ALA A 329 13.56 0.38 -0.49
CA ALA A 329 13.63 0.18 0.95
C ALA A 329 15.01 0.55 1.50
N ARG A 330 16.11 0.24 0.79
CA ARG A 330 17.47 0.68 1.17
C ARG A 330 17.58 2.20 1.22
N ARG A 331 17.08 2.90 0.20
CA ARG A 331 17.07 4.37 0.15
C ARG A 331 16.25 5.02 1.26
N ARG A 332 15.27 4.31 1.81
CA ARG A 332 14.41 4.80 2.89
C ARG A 332 14.92 4.44 4.29
N GLY A 333 16.12 3.85 4.40
CA GLY A 333 16.67 3.41 5.68
C GLY A 333 15.83 2.31 6.35
N VAL A 334 15.05 1.57 5.55
CA VAL A 334 14.33 0.38 6.00
C VAL A 334 15.30 -0.81 6.15
N PHE A 335 16.44 -0.74 5.46
CA PHE A 335 17.57 -1.67 5.53
C PHE A 335 18.83 -0.97 6.01
#